data_AF-A0AAP4TYW0-F1
#
_entry.id   AF-A0AAP4TYW0-F1
#
_cell.length_a   1.000
_cell.length_b   1.000
_cell.length_c   1.000
_cell.angle_alpha   90.00
_cell.angle_beta   90.00
_cell.angle_gamma   90.00
#
_symmetry.space_group_name_H-M   'P 1'
#
loop_
_entity.id
_entity.type
_entity.pdbx_description
1 polymer ?
#
loop_
_entity_poly.entity_id
_entity_poly.type
_entity_poly.pdbx_seq_one_letter_code
_entity_poly.pdbx_strand_id
1 'polypeptide(L)'
;MDVRKMSQSTSLSLTGKIDTGFSRFLCQVLNAIKAGMLWLIGLMILALLPFAIFEYGEGLADISLLEWAFMALLGLLLWRHVNYCQHFSTGFWKGASRLLISLGILTVVELVVIGLCEIFLWQSEYEDLPKNYLLDDDPLVKLATYASLLVALYLSAPTANRRAMTTNEPQAQGNTRAPEKAEPATSDTFKEPTL
;
A
#
# COMPACT_ATOMS: atom_id res chain seq x y z
N MET A 1 31.71 -46.60 -14.32
CA MET A 1 31.57 -45.43 -15.23
C MET A 1 31.05 -44.29 -14.39
N ASP A 2 31.93 -43.36 -14.05
CA ASP A 2 31.77 -42.42 -12.95
C ASP A 2 31.47 -41.03 -13.52
N VAL A 3 30.16 -40.74 -13.70
CA VAL A 3 29.70 -39.44 -14.21
C VAL A 3 29.63 -38.48 -13.03
N ARG A 4 30.81 -37.94 -12.70
CA ARG A 4 31.00 -36.85 -11.76
C ARG A 4 30.14 -35.66 -12.21
N LYS A 5 29.00 -35.46 -11.54
CA LYS A 5 28.20 -34.23 -11.64
C LYS A 5 29.11 -33.05 -11.28
N MET A 6 29.68 -32.39 -12.30
CA MET A 6 30.28 -31.08 -12.14
C MET A 6 29.16 -30.11 -11.77
N SER A 7 29.05 -29.81 -10.48
CA SER A 7 28.41 -28.59 -10.01
C SER A 7 29.26 -27.41 -10.50
N GLN A 8 29.04 -26.96 -11.73
CA GLN A 8 29.52 -25.66 -12.19
C GLN A 8 28.78 -24.61 -11.37
N SER A 9 29.40 -24.16 -10.28
CA SER A 9 29.10 -22.85 -9.71
C SER A 9 29.50 -21.82 -10.76
N THR A 10 28.53 -21.34 -11.55
CA THR A 10 28.74 -20.27 -12.52
C THR A 10 29.07 -18.99 -11.75
N SER A 11 30.34 -18.80 -11.40
CA SER A 11 30.84 -17.57 -10.82
C SER A 11 30.71 -16.48 -11.89
N LEU A 12 29.75 -15.58 -11.73
CA LEU A 12 29.64 -14.36 -12.54
C LEU A 12 31.02 -13.69 -12.61
N SER A 13 31.42 -13.28 -13.82
CA SER A 13 32.63 -12.48 -14.02
C SER A 13 32.59 -11.22 -13.14
N LEU A 14 33.76 -10.68 -12.78
CA LEU A 14 33.87 -9.44 -12.01
C LEU A 14 33.00 -8.31 -12.60
N THR A 15 32.96 -8.22 -13.93
CA THR A 15 32.10 -7.30 -14.67
C THR A 15 30.61 -7.56 -14.43
N GLY A 16 30.16 -8.83 -14.44
CA GLY A 16 28.77 -9.18 -14.15
C GLY A 16 28.36 -8.89 -12.71
N LYS A 17 29.28 -9.02 -11.74
CA LYS A 17 29.03 -8.62 -10.35
C LYS A 17 28.88 -7.11 -10.20
N ILE A 18 29.71 -6.33 -10.88
CA ILE A 18 29.65 -4.86 -10.87
C ILE A 18 28.36 -4.38 -11.53
N ASP A 19 28.00 -4.93 -12.70
CA ASP A 19 26.76 -4.59 -13.41
C ASP A 19 25.50 -4.91 -12.58
N THR A 20 25.47 -6.10 -11.95
CA THR A 20 24.37 -6.47 -11.05
C THR A 20 24.27 -5.55 -9.84
N GLY A 21 25.42 -5.16 -9.26
CA GLY A 21 25.48 -4.22 -8.15
C GLY A 21 24.97 -2.83 -8.54
N PHE A 22 25.42 -2.33 -9.69
CA PHE A 22 25.01 -1.05 -10.25
C PHE A 22 23.51 -1.01 -10.57
N SER A 23 22.99 -2.07 -11.19
CA SER A 23 21.56 -2.22 -11.47
C SER A 23 20.72 -2.17 -10.19
N ARG A 24 21.11 -2.91 -9.14
CA ARG A 24 20.43 -2.88 -7.84
C ARG A 24 20.46 -1.50 -7.21
N PHE A 25 21.61 -0.82 -7.27
CA PHE A 25 21.74 0.55 -6.77
C PHE A 25 20.81 1.51 -7.54
N LEU A 26 20.82 1.45 -8.87
CA LEU A 26 19.96 2.28 -9.70
C LEU A 26 18.47 2.04 -9.41
N CYS A 27 18.06 0.77 -9.28
CA CYS A 27 16.69 0.43 -8.91
C CYS A 27 16.32 0.93 -7.51
N GLN A 28 17.23 0.89 -6.54
CA GLN A 28 16.99 1.43 -5.20
C GLN A 28 16.83 2.96 -5.24
N VAL A 29 17.71 3.66 -5.97
CA VAL A 29 17.64 5.11 -6.14
C VAL A 29 16.34 5.51 -6.83
N LEU A 30 15.97 4.85 -7.93
CA LEU A 30 14.71 5.14 -8.64
C LEU A 30 13.48 4.88 -7.75
N ASN A 31 13.48 3.79 -6.97
CA ASN A 31 12.40 3.52 -6.02
C ASN A 31 12.32 4.57 -4.90
N ALA A 32 13.47 5.05 -4.41
CA ALA A 32 13.52 6.10 -3.40
C ALA A 32 13.02 7.44 -3.97
N ILE A 33 13.44 7.81 -5.18
CA ILE A 33 12.97 9.02 -5.88
C ILE A 33 11.46 8.93 -6.10
N LYS A 34 10.97 7.82 -6.65
CA LYS A 34 9.53 7.59 -6.85
C LYS A 34 8.75 7.76 -5.55
N ALA A 35 9.20 7.11 -4.47
CA ALA A 35 8.54 7.22 -3.17
C ALA A 35 8.57 8.66 -2.63
N GLY A 36 9.70 9.37 -2.79
CA GLY A 36 9.85 10.77 -2.42
C GLY A 36 8.92 11.70 -3.21
N MET A 37 8.80 11.51 -4.52
CA MET A 37 7.88 12.29 -5.36
C MET A 37 6.42 12.08 -4.95
N LEU A 38 6.00 10.82 -4.77
CA LEU A 38 4.65 10.50 -4.30
C LEU A 38 4.36 11.11 -2.93
N TRP A 39 5.34 11.04 -2.03
CA TRP A 39 5.24 11.64 -0.70
C TRP A 39 5.07 13.17 -0.77
N LEU A 40 5.85 13.85 -1.62
CA LEU A 40 5.78 15.30 -1.81
C LEU A 40 4.44 15.73 -2.45
N ILE A 41 3.95 14.99 -3.45
CA ILE A 41 2.63 15.24 -4.05
C ILE A 41 1.54 15.11 -2.98
N GLY A 42 1.56 14.02 -2.20
CA GLY A 42 0.59 13.84 -1.12
C GLY A 42 0.65 14.95 -0.07
N LEU A 43 1.85 15.44 0.26
CA LEU A 43 2.03 16.56 1.19
C LEU A 43 1.46 17.86 0.62
N MET A 44 1.72 18.13 -0.66
CA MET A 44 1.20 19.29 -1.36
C MET A 44 -0.33 19.29 -1.35
N ILE A 45 -0.96 18.17 -1.70
CA ILE A 45 -2.42 18.03 -1.69
C ILE A 45 -3.00 18.26 -0.30
N LEU A 46 -2.37 17.68 0.73
CA LEU A 46 -2.82 17.88 2.11
C LEU A 46 -2.68 19.34 2.56
N ALA A 47 -1.64 20.04 2.11
CA ALA A 47 -1.40 21.45 2.40
C ALA A 47 -2.35 22.39 1.65
N LEU A 48 -2.82 22.00 0.46
CA LEU A 48 -3.77 22.75 -0.36
C LEU A 48 -5.23 22.56 0.08
N LEU A 49 -5.53 21.47 0.81
CA LEU A 49 -6.89 21.12 1.21
C LEU A 49 -7.64 22.24 1.97
N PRO A 50 -7.03 23.00 2.90
CA PRO A 50 -7.74 24.10 3.55
C PRO A 50 -8.14 25.20 2.56
N PHE A 51 -7.27 25.53 1.60
CA PHE A 51 -7.57 26.55 0.59
C PHE A 51 -8.70 26.11 -0.34
N ALA A 52 -8.82 24.81 -0.61
CA ALA A 52 -9.89 24.24 -1.42
C ALA A 52 -11.25 24.15 -0.69
N ILE A 53 -11.27 24.28 0.64
CA ILE A 53 -12.50 24.25 1.47
C ILE A 53 -12.95 25.67 1.85
N PHE A 54 -12.00 26.58 2.05
CA PHE A 54 -12.23 27.98 2.43
C PHE A 54 -11.91 28.90 1.26
N GLU A 55 -12.52 28.63 0.11
CA GLU A 55 -12.18 29.23 -1.17
C GLU A 55 -12.50 30.73 -1.23
N TYR A 56 -13.64 31.17 -0.68
CA TYR A 56 -14.13 32.53 -0.79
C TYR A 56 -13.72 33.41 0.40
N GLY A 57 -13.05 32.84 1.41
CA GLY A 57 -12.51 33.60 2.55
C GLY A 57 -13.56 34.09 3.54
N GLU A 58 -14.82 33.65 3.43
CA GLU A 58 -15.91 33.99 4.35
C GLU A 58 -15.94 33.10 5.61
N GLY A 59 -14.89 32.28 5.79
CA GLY A 59 -14.75 31.38 6.93
C GLY A 59 -15.76 30.23 6.88
N LEU A 60 -16.46 29.96 7.98
CA LEU A 60 -17.38 28.82 8.05
C LEU A 60 -18.67 29.01 7.24
N ALA A 61 -19.05 30.25 6.92
CA ALA A 61 -20.22 30.54 6.09
C ALA A 61 -20.04 30.05 4.65
N ASP A 62 -18.78 29.89 4.25
CA ASP A 62 -18.35 29.46 2.93
C ASP A 62 -18.55 27.96 2.66
N ILE A 63 -18.68 27.18 3.74
CA ILE A 63 -18.66 25.73 3.66
C ILE A 63 -20.03 25.20 3.24
N SER A 64 -20.08 24.62 2.05
CA SER A 64 -21.22 23.87 1.53
C SER A 64 -21.54 22.62 2.36
N LEU A 65 -22.77 22.11 2.23
CA LEU A 65 -23.16 20.86 2.88
C LEU A 65 -22.24 19.67 2.47
N LEU A 66 -21.77 19.67 1.22
CA LEU A 66 -20.86 18.66 0.70
C LEU A 66 -19.51 18.70 1.43
N GLU A 67 -18.93 19.89 1.61
CA GLU A 67 -17.67 20.07 2.33
C GLU A 67 -17.81 19.72 3.81
N TRP A 68 -18.94 20.04 4.44
CA TRP A 68 -19.25 19.59 5.80
C TRP A 68 -19.27 18.06 5.91
N ALA A 69 -19.95 17.39 4.98
CA ALA A 69 -20.00 15.94 4.94
C ALA A 69 -18.61 15.33 4.70
N PHE A 70 -17.85 15.90 3.76
CA PHE A 70 -16.47 15.51 3.49
C PHE A 70 -15.58 15.64 4.74
N MET A 71 -15.63 16.78 5.43
CA MET A 71 -14.84 17.03 6.64
C MET A 71 -15.19 16.07 7.78
N ALA A 72 -16.48 15.77 7.96
CA ALA A 72 -16.92 14.78 8.95
C ALA A 72 -16.37 13.38 8.63
N LEU A 73 -16.44 12.94 7.37
CA LEU A 73 -15.87 11.66 6.94
C LEU A 73 -14.34 11.67 7.06
N LEU A 74 -13.68 12.75 6.64
CA LEU A 74 -12.23 12.91 6.74
C LEU A 74 -11.77 12.75 8.20
N GLY A 75 -12.45 13.40 9.14
CA GLY A 75 -12.18 13.26 10.57
C GLY A 75 -12.35 11.83 11.07
N LEU A 76 -13.43 11.15 10.69
CA LEU A 76 -13.70 9.75 11.05
C LEU A 76 -12.63 8.80 10.50
N LEU A 77 -12.23 8.99 9.24
CA LEU A 77 -11.22 8.17 8.60
C LEU A 77 -9.82 8.46 9.15
N LEU A 78 -9.50 9.71 9.51
CA LEU A 78 -8.25 10.07 10.18
C LEU A 78 -8.18 9.43 11.56
N TRP A 79 -9.28 9.48 12.31
CA TRP A 79 -9.38 8.79 13.59
C TRP A 79 -9.16 7.29 13.43
N ARG A 80 -9.82 6.65 12.45
CA ARG A 80 -9.59 5.24 12.11
C ARG A 80 -8.13 4.97 11.77
N HIS A 81 -7.51 5.80 10.93
CA HIS A 81 -6.11 5.64 10.52
C HIS A 81 -5.15 5.70 11.71
N VAL A 82 -5.35 6.69 12.60
CA VAL A 82 -4.56 6.85 13.82
C VAL A 82 -4.76 5.67 14.76
N ASN A 83 -6.00 5.24 14.99
CA ASN A 83 -6.31 4.09 15.83
C ASN A 83 -5.68 2.79 15.30
N TYR A 84 -5.73 2.57 13.98
CA TYR A 84 -5.09 1.43 13.34
C TYR A 84 -3.56 1.53 13.43
N CYS A 85 -2.97 2.72 13.25
CA CYS A 85 -1.54 2.91 13.43
C CYS A 85 -1.10 2.57 14.87
N GLN A 86 -1.88 2.95 15.87
CA GLN A 86 -1.64 2.59 17.26
C GLN A 86 -1.79 1.08 17.49
N HIS A 87 -2.88 0.49 16.99
CA HIS A 87 -3.16 -0.95 17.13
C HIS A 87 -2.06 -1.83 16.52
N PHE A 88 -1.52 -1.45 15.37
CA PHE A 88 -0.45 -2.18 14.68
C PHE A 88 0.96 -1.69 15.04
N SER A 89 1.12 -0.88 16.10
CA SER A 89 2.40 -0.29 16.53
C SER A 89 3.20 0.35 15.39
N THR A 90 2.50 0.99 14.47
CA THR A 90 3.09 1.72 13.36
C THR A 90 3.53 3.09 13.87
N GLY A 91 4.84 3.35 13.88
CA GLY A 91 5.38 4.64 14.33
C GLY A 91 4.83 5.82 13.53
N PHE A 92 4.76 6.99 14.16
CA PHE A 92 4.17 8.22 13.61
C PHE A 92 4.60 8.51 12.16
N TRP A 93 5.92 8.60 11.92
CA TRP A 93 6.47 8.88 10.58
C TRP A 93 6.08 7.83 9.55
N LYS A 94 5.98 6.56 9.94
CA LYS A 94 5.57 5.49 9.04
C LYS A 94 4.08 5.56 8.73
N GLY A 95 3.24 5.90 9.71
CA GLY A 95 1.81 6.14 9.51
C GLY A 95 1.56 7.35 8.61
N ALA A 96 2.29 8.45 8.83
CA ALA A 96 2.23 9.65 8.01
C ALA A 96 2.70 9.37 6.57
N SER A 97 3.84 8.71 6.38
CA SER A 97 4.32 8.39 5.03
C SER A 97 3.39 7.46 4.28
N ARG A 98 2.70 6.52 4.95
CA ARG A 98 1.67 5.68 4.29
C ARG A 98 0.51 6.51 3.78
N LEU A 99 0.06 7.49 4.57
CA LEU A 99 -0.98 8.42 4.17
C LEU A 99 -0.55 9.24 2.96
N LEU A 100 0.60 9.91 3.06
CA LEU A 100 1.10 10.81 2.02
C LEU A 100 1.38 10.07 0.71
N ILE A 101 1.98 8.87 0.77
CA ILE A 101 2.18 8.05 -0.43
C ILE A 101 0.84 7.61 -1.04
N SER A 102 -0.15 7.22 -0.22
CA SER A 102 -1.48 6.84 -0.71
C SER A 102 -2.18 8.00 -1.44
N LEU A 103 -2.12 9.20 -0.84
CA LEU A 103 -2.62 10.44 -1.46
C LEU A 103 -1.90 10.71 -2.78
N GLY A 104 -0.57 10.71 -2.79
CA GLY A 104 0.20 10.95 -4.00
C GLY A 104 -0.08 9.93 -5.12
N ILE A 105 -0.30 8.65 -4.78
CA ILE A 105 -0.67 7.63 -5.77
C ILE A 105 -2.02 7.96 -6.39
N LEU A 106 -3.06 8.21 -5.58
CA LEU A 106 -4.39 8.49 -6.14
C LEU A 106 -4.40 9.80 -6.92
N THR A 107 -3.67 10.83 -6.51
CA THR A 107 -3.54 12.07 -7.29
C THR A 107 -2.87 11.81 -8.65
N VAL A 108 -1.83 10.98 -8.71
CA VAL A 108 -1.22 10.61 -10.00
C VAL A 108 -2.21 9.82 -10.86
N VAL A 109 -2.99 8.91 -10.27
CA VAL A 109 -4.03 8.18 -11.00
C VAL A 109 -5.10 9.14 -11.54
N GLU A 110 -5.58 10.07 -10.72
CA GLU A 110 -6.55 11.10 -11.10
C GLU A 110 -6.02 11.95 -12.26
N LEU A 111 -4.78 12.44 -12.19
CA LEU A 111 -4.15 13.19 -13.28
C LEU A 111 -4.01 12.36 -14.57
N VAL A 112 -3.72 11.07 -14.48
CA VAL A 112 -3.68 10.18 -15.65
C VAL A 112 -5.07 10.01 -16.26
N VAL A 113 -6.11 9.81 -15.44
CA VAL A 113 -7.49 9.71 -15.92
C VAL A 113 -7.93 11.01 -16.60
N ILE A 114 -7.68 12.15 -15.97
CA ILE A 114 -7.96 13.48 -16.53
C ILE A 114 -7.23 13.66 -17.87
N GLY A 115 -5.93 13.38 -17.92
CA GLY A 115 -5.14 13.50 -19.15
C GLY A 115 -5.63 12.59 -20.28
N LEU A 116 -6.11 11.38 -19.97
CA LEU A 116 -6.72 10.50 -20.96
C LEU A 116 -8.07 11.05 -21.47
N CYS A 117 -8.93 11.52 -20.56
CA CYS A 117 -10.19 12.15 -20.93
C CYS A 117 -9.97 13.34 -21.87
N GLU A 118 -8.99 14.20 -21.56
CA GLU A 118 -8.60 15.33 -22.42
C GLU A 118 -8.19 14.89 -23.83
N ILE A 119 -7.34 13.85 -23.94
CA ILE A 119 -6.93 13.33 -25.25
C ILE A 119 -8.13 12.83 -26.07
N PHE A 120 -9.06 12.11 -25.43
CA PHE A 120 -10.27 11.62 -26.11
C PHE A 120 -11.21 12.75 -26.52
N LEU A 121 -11.40 13.76 -25.66
CA LEU A 121 -12.23 14.92 -25.95
C LEU A 121 -11.63 15.77 -27.08
N TRP A 122 -10.31 15.99 -27.06
CA TRP A 122 -9.60 16.69 -28.14
C TRP A 122 -9.76 16.01 -29.51
N GLN A 123 -9.81 14.68 -29.55
CA GLN A 123 -10.02 13.93 -30.80
C GLN A 123 -11.48 13.87 -31.24
N SER A 124 -12.42 14.29 -30.39
CA SER A 124 -13.84 14.29 -30.69
C SER A 124 -14.27 15.61 -31.35
N GLU A 125 -15.41 15.63 -32.04
CA GLU A 125 -16.00 16.86 -32.60
C GLU A 125 -16.47 17.86 -31.52
N TYR A 126 -16.22 17.59 -30.24
CA TYR A 126 -16.59 18.39 -29.09
C TYR A 126 -15.39 19.19 -28.52
N GLU A 127 -14.64 19.89 -29.38
CA GLU A 127 -13.43 20.67 -29.01
C GLU A 127 -13.67 21.74 -27.92
N ASP A 128 -14.92 22.19 -27.72
CA ASP A 128 -15.27 23.20 -26.72
C ASP A 128 -15.65 22.64 -25.34
N LEU A 129 -15.93 21.33 -25.22
CA LEU A 129 -16.20 20.68 -23.94
C LEU A 129 -15.01 20.69 -22.95
N PRO A 130 -13.76 20.36 -23.36
CA PRO A 130 -12.64 20.25 -22.42
C PRO A 130 -12.25 21.59 -21.77
N LYS A 131 -12.43 22.72 -22.49
CA LYS A 131 -12.11 24.06 -21.96
C LYS A 131 -12.96 24.44 -20.75
N ASN A 132 -14.21 24.00 -20.70
CA ASN A 132 -15.09 24.27 -19.58
C ASN A 132 -14.94 23.20 -18.48
N TYR A 133 -14.62 21.95 -18.83
CA TYR A 133 -14.59 20.87 -17.84
C TYR A 133 -13.38 20.93 -16.87
N LEU A 134 -12.26 21.53 -17.29
CA LEU A 134 -11.05 21.65 -16.46
C LEU A 134 -10.86 23.02 -15.78
N LEU A 135 -11.53 24.05 -16.26
CA LEU A 135 -11.36 25.42 -15.78
C LEU A 135 -12.55 25.94 -14.97
N ASP A 136 -13.73 25.36 -15.14
CA ASP A 136 -14.92 25.71 -14.37
C ASP A 136 -14.98 24.86 -13.10
N ASP A 137 -15.45 25.44 -12.00
CA ASP A 137 -15.57 24.82 -10.68
C ASP A 137 -16.70 23.76 -10.67
N ASP A 138 -16.50 22.68 -11.44
CA ASP A 138 -17.51 21.66 -11.65
C ASP A 138 -17.73 20.86 -10.35
N PRO A 139 -18.97 20.84 -9.82
CA PRO A 139 -19.27 20.11 -8.58
C PRO A 139 -18.96 18.62 -8.68
N LEU A 140 -18.97 18.01 -9.87
CA LEU A 140 -18.60 16.61 -10.07
C LEU A 140 -17.09 16.39 -9.91
N VAL A 141 -16.27 17.30 -10.41
CA VAL A 141 -14.80 17.23 -10.25
C VAL A 141 -14.46 17.38 -8.78
N LYS A 142 -15.03 18.39 -8.10
CA LYS A 142 -14.85 18.59 -6.65
C LYS A 142 -15.28 17.36 -5.84
N LEU A 143 -16.43 16.76 -6.16
CA LEU A 143 -16.90 15.51 -5.55
C LEU A 143 -15.95 14.33 -5.79
N ALA A 144 -15.46 14.17 -7.03
CA ALA A 144 -14.54 13.09 -7.39
C ALA A 144 -13.20 13.23 -6.66
N THR A 145 -12.67 14.45 -6.54
CA THR A 145 -11.45 14.73 -5.79
C THR A 145 -11.65 14.43 -4.30
N TYR A 146 -12.75 14.87 -3.68
CA TYR A 146 -13.07 14.55 -2.28
C TYR A 146 -13.23 13.06 -2.04
N ALA A 147 -13.95 12.36 -2.91
CA ALA A 147 -14.08 10.90 -2.84
C ALA A 147 -12.71 10.21 -2.95
N SER A 148 -11.86 10.65 -3.87
CA SER A 148 -10.51 10.13 -4.04
C SER A 148 -9.65 10.35 -2.79
N LEU A 149 -9.71 11.53 -2.17
CA LEU A 149 -9.01 11.80 -0.90
C LEU A 149 -9.46 10.86 0.22
N LEU A 150 -10.78 10.64 0.35
CA LEU A 150 -11.32 9.73 1.36
C LEU A 150 -10.89 8.28 1.10
N VAL A 151 -10.87 7.84 -0.16
CA VAL A 151 -10.38 6.50 -0.54
C VAL A 151 -8.88 6.36 -0.26
N ALA A 152 -8.06 7.36 -0.60
CA ALA A 152 -6.62 7.35 -0.29
C ALA A 152 -6.38 7.20 1.21
N LEU A 153 -7.10 7.97 2.02
CA LEU A 153 -7.01 7.89 3.47
C LEU A 153 -7.48 6.52 3.99
N TYR A 154 -8.60 6.00 3.48
CA TYR A 154 -9.13 4.68 3.86
C TYR A 154 -8.12 3.56 3.63
N LEU A 155 -7.48 3.56 2.45
CA LEU A 155 -6.50 2.56 2.01
C LEU A 155 -5.15 2.72 2.71
N SER A 156 -4.83 3.92 3.21
CA SER A 156 -3.55 4.17 3.90
C SER A 156 -3.43 3.46 5.24
N ALA A 157 -4.57 3.18 5.89
CA ALA A 157 -4.63 2.53 7.20
C ALA A 157 -3.91 1.16 7.18
N PRO A 158 -3.05 0.87 8.16
CA PRO A 158 -2.37 -0.42 8.24
C PRO A 158 -3.37 -1.52 8.57
N THR A 159 -3.53 -2.53 7.71
CA THR A 159 -4.50 -3.63 7.91
C THR A 159 -3.88 -4.93 8.43
N ALA A 160 -2.55 -5.02 8.48
CA ALA A 160 -1.84 -6.20 8.96
C ALA A 160 -0.53 -5.84 9.66
N ASN A 161 -0.20 -6.62 10.69
CA ASN A 161 1.09 -6.49 11.37
C ASN A 161 2.18 -7.15 10.50
N ARG A 162 3.01 -6.33 9.84
CA ARG A 162 4.09 -6.83 8.95
C ARG A 162 5.09 -7.73 9.69
N ARG A 163 5.16 -7.69 11.03
CA ARG A 163 5.99 -8.60 11.85
C ARG A 163 5.52 -10.06 11.82
N ALA A 164 4.23 -10.34 11.61
CA ALA A 164 3.72 -11.72 11.58
C ALA A 164 4.04 -12.44 10.26
N MET A 165 4.29 -11.70 9.17
CA MET A 165 4.49 -12.28 7.85
C MET A 165 5.90 -12.83 7.61
N THR A 166 6.90 -12.37 8.39
CA THR A 166 8.28 -12.89 8.33
C THR A 166 8.52 -14.12 9.22
N THR A 167 7.54 -14.55 10.02
CA THR A 167 7.69 -15.70 10.94
C THR A 167 7.11 -16.99 10.37
N ASN A 168 6.32 -16.94 9.28
CA ASN A 168 5.70 -18.11 8.67
C ASN A 168 6.30 -18.41 7.29
N GLU A 169 7.61 -18.64 7.22
CA GLU A 169 8.16 -19.56 6.20
C GLU A 169 8.21 -20.96 6.84
N PRO A 170 7.44 -21.95 6.35
CA PRO A 170 7.57 -23.31 6.82
C PRO A 170 8.90 -23.89 6.33
N GLN A 171 9.84 -24.06 7.27
CA GLN A 171 10.99 -24.92 7.05
C GLN A 171 10.51 -26.31 6.64
N ALA A 172 11.09 -26.80 5.55
CA ALA A 172 10.98 -28.16 5.09
C ALA A 172 11.38 -29.15 6.21
N GLN A 173 10.39 -29.86 6.75
CA GLN A 173 10.55 -31.11 7.47
C GLN A 173 9.81 -32.13 6.59
N GLY A 174 10.51 -32.92 5.77
CA GLY A 174 11.41 -33.95 6.25
C GLY A 174 10.59 -35.23 6.39
N ASN A 175 10.47 -35.95 5.28
CA ASN A 175 9.90 -37.30 5.16
C ASN A 175 10.17 -38.16 6.40
N THR A 176 9.12 -38.67 7.05
CA THR A 176 9.14 -40.02 7.61
C THR A 176 7.74 -40.61 7.49
N ARG A 177 7.56 -41.43 6.44
CA ARG A 177 6.45 -42.38 6.33
C ARG A 177 6.57 -43.42 7.44
N ALA A 178 5.50 -43.66 8.17
CA ALA A 178 5.27 -44.95 8.83
C ALA A 178 5.07 -46.05 7.76
N PRO A 179 5.35 -47.32 8.09
CA PRO A 179 4.20 -48.21 8.26
C PRO A 179 4.34 -49.20 9.43
N GLU A 180 3.24 -49.30 10.20
CA GLU A 180 2.46 -50.50 10.55
C GLU A 180 3.11 -51.90 10.76
N LYS A 181 2.59 -52.60 11.79
CA LYS A 181 2.71 -54.00 12.27
C LYS A 181 3.85 -54.29 13.27
N ALA A 182 3.65 -54.95 14.42
CA ALA A 182 2.55 -55.80 14.88
C ALA A 182 2.53 -55.93 16.43
N GLU A 183 1.34 -56.01 17.04
CA GLU A 183 1.07 -56.73 18.30
C GLU A 183 1.06 -58.26 18.03
N PRO A 184 1.28 -59.19 19.01
CA PRO A 184 0.51 -59.23 20.28
C PRO A 184 1.20 -59.85 21.54
N ALA A 185 0.50 -59.68 22.68
CA ALA A 185 0.47 -60.51 23.92
C ALA A 185 1.79 -60.62 24.75
N THR A 186 1.79 -60.55 26.09
CA THR A 186 0.96 -61.28 27.07
C THR A 186 0.89 -60.56 28.42
N SER A 187 -0.18 -60.90 29.15
CA SER A 187 -0.49 -60.60 30.55
C SER A 187 0.65 -60.85 31.53
N ASP A 188 0.70 -60.04 32.61
CA ASP A 188 0.78 -60.58 33.96
C ASP A 188 0.20 -59.60 35.00
N THR A 189 -0.93 -60.01 35.56
CA THR A 189 -1.53 -59.54 36.81
C THR A 189 -0.73 -60.04 38.01
N PHE A 190 -0.28 -59.16 38.92
CA PHE A 190 -0.12 -59.54 40.33
C PHE A 190 -0.11 -58.35 41.32
N LYS A 191 -1.25 -58.22 42.02
CA LYS A 191 -1.51 -57.86 43.45
C LYS A 191 -0.73 -56.75 44.18
N GLU A 192 -1.53 -55.81 44.70
CA GLU A 192 -1.43 -55.11 46.01
C GLU A 192 -0.92 -56.00 47.17
N PRO A 193 -0.35 -55.47 48.28
CA PRO A 193 -1.12 -54.61 49.21
C PRO A 193 -0.37 -53.58 50.09
N THR A 194 -1.18 -52.66 50.64
CA THR A 194 -1.17 -52.04 52.00
C THR A 194 -0.01 -51.15 52.46
N LEU A 195 -0.30 -49.88 52.71
CA LEU A 195 -0.82 -49.39 54.01
C LEU A 195 -1.60 -48.08 53.82
#